data_AF-A0A9W8IVK5-F1
#
_entry.id   AF-A0A9W8IVK5-F1
#
_cell.length_a   1.000
_cell.length_b   1.000
_cell.length_c   1.000
_cell.angle_alpha   90.00
_cell.angle_beta   90.00
_cell.angle_gamma   90.00
#
_symmetry.space_group_name_H-M   'P 1'
#
loop_
_entity.id
_entity.type
_entity.pdbx_description
1 polymer ?
#
loop_
_entity_poly.entity_id
_entity_poly.type
_entity_poly.pdbx_seq_one_letter_code
_entity_poly.pdbx_strand_id
1 'polypeptide(L)'
;MTSSELRWRPFSNPAPLGNSAFAVSTFVTSLHTGAIGIASGAPLNIVVGLALFFGGMAQIIAGAWSFASNNGFGAVLFTSYGCYWMSYAAAMIPGFGIAEALSNVSADVRGQSWGIFNLVWTIQTFIFLLASLRSNWGTVVLLSFLLITYALSSIGHWTQSEGVMHASGYVGLVTALVAWYNAAVDMLNKDTFYCELPNPALGTRDSSRNAMAETPGHYVFDGRTPGNNFDFIATMPKHTVVANAIVVDSHTARTDTIDLK
;
A
#
# COMPACT_ATOMS: atom_id res chain seq x y z
N MET A 1 12.26 -38.66 -15.37
CA MET A 1 11.31 -37.54 -15.15
C MET A 1 12.00 -36.30 -15.68
N THR A 2 11.55 -35.82 -16.85
CA THR A 2 12.01 -34.56 -17.42
C THR A 2 11.57 -33.42 -16.49
N SER A 3 12.33 -32.33 -16.44
CA SER A 3 12.08 -31.12 -15.64
C SER A 3 10.83 -30.36 -16.10
N SER A 4 9.71 -31.06 -16.26
CA SER A 4 8.43 -30.55 -16.76
C SER A 4 7.91 -29.48 -15.82
N GLU A 5 8.09 -28.24 -16.27
CA GLU A 5 7.33 -27.04 -15.91
C GLU A 5 6.96 -26.91 -14.42
N LEU A 6 7.89 -26.43 -13.61
CA LEU A 6 7.52 -25.65 -12.42
C LEU A 6 6.80 -24.37 -12.91
N ARG A 7 5.50 -24.48 -13.20
CA ARG A 7 4.62 -23.34 -13.44
C ARG A 7 4.44 -22.64 -12.10
N TRP A 8 5.23 -21.60 -11.85
CA TRP A 8 5.01 -20.70 -10.73
C TRP A 8 3.60 -20.13 -10.83
N ARG A 9 2.77 -20.34 -9.79
CA ARG A 9 1.45 -19.71 -9.73
C ARG A 9 1.66 -18.23 -9.44
N PRO A 10 1.12 -17.31 -10.26
CA PRO A 10 1.23 -15.89 -9.99
C PRO A 10 0.51 -15.56 -8.67
N PHE A 11 1.10 -14.65 -7.89
CA PHE A 11 0.49 -14.17 -6.65
C PHE A 11 -0.83 -13.45 -6.95
N SER A 12 -1.80 -13.57 -6.05
CA SER A 12 -3.08 -12.86 -6.14
C SER A 12 -2.89 -11.35 -5.94
N ASN A 13 -3.72 -10.54 -6.60
CA ASN A 13 -3.69 -9.09 -6.44
C ASN A 13 -4.04 -8.69 -4.99
N PRO A 14 -3.12 -8.05 -4.24
CA PRO A 14 -3.37 -7.63 -2.86
C PRO A 14 -4.05 -6.26 -2.75
N ALA A 15 -4.21 -5.52 -3.85
CA ALA A 15 -4.79 -4.18 -3.85
C ALA A 15 -6.21 -4.08 -3.24
N PRO A 16 -7.13 -5.05 -3.43
CA PRO A 16 -8.44 -5.03 -2.75
C PRO A 16 -8.33 -4.95 -1.23
N LEU A 17 -7.41 -5.71 -0.65
CA LEU A 17 -7.20 -5.73 0.80
C LEU A 17 -6.67 -4.37 1.28
N GLY A 18 -5.67 -3.83 0.59
CA GLY A 18 -5.08 -2.53 0.92
C GLY A 18 -6.08 -1.38 0.83
N ASN A 19 -6.89 -1.35 -0.24
CA ASN A 19 -7.92 -0.34 -0.44
C ASN A 19 -9.08 -0.49 0.57
N SER A 20 -9.51 -1.72 0.89
CA SER A 20 -10.57 -1.96 1.88
C SER A 20 -10.13 -1.58 3.30
N ALA A 21 -8.90 -1.93 3.68
CA ALA A 21 -8.27 -1.56 4.93
C ALA A 21 -8.22 -0.04 5.14
N PHE A 22 -7.79 0.67 4.10
CA PHE A 22 -7.77 2.12 4.07
C PHE A 22 -9.18 2.71 4.18
N ALA A 23 -10.12 2.20 3.37
CA ALA A 23 -11.47 2.72 3.27
C ALA A 23 -12.23 2.65 4.61
N VAL A 24 -12.22 1.49 5.29
CA VAL A 24 -12.92 1.32 6.57
C VAL A 24 -12.40 2.31 7.62
N SER A 25 -11.08 2.40 7.77
CA SER A 25 -10.47 3.28 8.78
C SER A 25 -10.71 4.76 8.44
N THR A 26 -10.58 5.13 7.17
CA THR A 26 -10.85 6.50 6.70
C THR A 26 -12.31 6.87 6.92
N PHE A 27 -13.24 5.98 6.56
CA PHE A 27 -14.68 6.23 6.66
C PHE A 27 -15.08 6.58 8.10
N VAL A 28 -14.67 5.77 9.07
CA VAL A 28 -15.03 5.98 10.49
C VAL A 28 -14.38 7.25 11.03
N THR A 29 -13.10 7.51 10.71
CA THR A 29 -12.42 8.76 11.10
C THR A 29 -13.10 9.97 10.50
N SER A 30 -13.46 9.92 9.22
CA SER A 30 -14.13 11.00 8.50
C SER A 30 -15.51 11.33 9.04
N LEU A 31 -16.29 10.33 9.46
CA LEU A 31 -17.56 10.57 10.15
C LEU A 31 -17.36 11.35 11.46
N HIS A 32 -16.31 11.02 12.22
CA HIS A 32 -16.01 11.73 13.45
C HIS A 32 -15.51 13.15 13.20
N THR A 33 -14.55 13.29 12.29
CA THR A 33 -13.99 14.58 11.90
C THR A 33 -15.04 15.51 11.28
N GLY A 34 -16.04 14.95 10.58
CA GLY A 34 -17.14 15.70 9.96
C GLY A 34 -18.37 15.92 10.84
N ALA A 35 -18.38 15.41 12.07
CA ALA A 35 -19.54 15.37 12.97
C ALA A 35 -20.81 14.80 12.29
N ILE A 36 -20.67 13.73 11.51
CA ILE A 36 -21.75 13.13 10.72
C ILE A 36 -22.42 12.02 11.54
N GLY A 37 -23.66 12.26 11.97
CA GLY A 37 -24.41 11.28 12.75
C GLY A 37 -23.92 11.09 14.19
N ILE A 38 -23.01 11.96 14.66
CA ILE A 38 -22.50 11.99 16.03
C ILE A 38 -22.35 13.45 16.51
N ALA A 39 -22.33 13.67 17.83
CA ALA A 39 -22.07 14.99 18.39
C ALA A 39 -20.63 15.44 18.06
N SER A 40 -20.45 16.74 17.78
CA SER A 40 -19.11 17.31 17.60
C SER A 40 -18.27 17.09 18.87
N GLY A 41 -17.01 16.68 18.68
CA GLY A 41 -16.10 16.36 19.78
C GLY A 41 -16.32 14.98 20.42
N ALA A 42 -17.13 14.10 19.83
CA ALA A 42 -17.24 12.71 20.28
C ALA A 42 -15.86 12.00 20.32
N PRO A 43 -15.61 11.14 21.31
CA PRO A 43 -14.30 10.54 21.51
C PRO A 43 -13.92 9.64 20.34
N LEU A 44 -12.83 9.98 19.67
CA LEU A 44 -12.32 9.30 18.48
C LEU A 44 -11.68 7.93 18.78
N ASN A 45 -11.59 7.54 20.05
CA ASN A 45 -10.88 6.34 20.50
C ASN A 45 -11.39 5.04 19.87
N ILE A 46 -12.64 5.00 19.38
CA ILE A 46 -13.18 3.83 18.68
C ILE A 46 -12.40 3.50 17.39
N VAL A 47 -11.77 4.50 16.77
CA VAL A 47 -10.95 4.35 15.56
C VAL A 47 -9.65 3.60 15.83
N VAL A 48 -9.13 3.62 17.05
CA VAL A 48 -7.80 3.05 17.39
C VAL A 48 -7.70 1.58 17.00
N GLY A 49 -8.74 0.78 17.24
CA GLY A 49 -8.75 -0.63 16.86
C GLY A 49 -8.70 -0.84 15.34
N LEU A 50 -9.46 -0.04 14.59
CA LEU A 50 -9.47 -0.10 13.12
C LEU A 50 -8.11 0.36 12.56
N ALA A 51 -7.57 1.44 13.10
CA ALA A 51 -6.28 1.99 12.72
C ALA A 51 -5.12 1.01 13.01
N LEU A 52 -5.13 0.29 14.13
CA LEU A 52 -4.11 -0.74 14.38
C LEU A 52 -4.24 -1.95 13.46
N PHE A 53 -5.41 -2.59 13.45
CA PHE A 53 -5.52 -3.94 12.90
C PHE A 53 -5.85 -3.95 11.42
N PHE A 54 -6.73 -3.07 10.97
CA PHE A 54 -7.19 -3.09 9.59
C PHE A 54 -6.47 -2.04 8.75
N GLY A 55 -6.68 -0.75 9.04
CA GLY A 55 -5.95 0.34 8.39
C GLY A 55 -4.43 0.20 8.53
N GLY A 56 -3.94 -0.34 9.65
CA GLY A 56 -2.51 -0.54 9.90
C GLY A 56 -2.02 -1.90 9.39
N MET A 57 -2.25 -2.94 10.18
CA MET A 57 -1.61 -4.24 9.99
C MET A 57 -2.02 -4.91 8.68
N ALA A 58 -3.32 -5.01 8.40
CA ALA A 58 -3.79 -5.63 7.16
C ALA A 58 -3.32 -4.85 5.91
N GLN A 59 -3.24 -3.52 6.01
CA GLN A 59 -2.74 -2.68 4.91
C GLN A 59 -1.23 -2.84 4.68
N ILE A 60 -0.42 -2.96 5.75
CA ILE A 60 1.01 -3.31 5.63
C ILE A 60 1.18 -4.69 5.00
N ILE A 61 0.38 -5.68 5.39
CA ILE A 61 0.39 -7.01 4.78
C ILE A 61 0.06 -6.94 3.29
N ALA A 62 -0.95 -6.15 2.89
CA ALA A 62 -1.25 -5.92 1.47
C ALA A 62 -0.07 -5.27 0.72
N GLY A 63 0.66 -4.35 1.37
CA GLY A 63 1.88 -3.76 0.85
C GLY A 63 3.00 -4.79 0.67
N ALA A 64 3.23 -5.66 1.64
CA ALA A 64 4.22 -6.73 1.56
C ALA A 64 3.94 -7.70 0.39
N TRP A 65 2.68 -8.12 0.23
CA TRP A 65 2.27 -8.97 -0.90
C TRP A 65 2.31 -8.24 -2.25
N SER A 66 2.26 -6.91 -2.26
CA SER A 66 2.42 -6.13 -3.49
C SER A 66 3.86 -6.18 -4.01
N PHE A 67 4.86 -6.25 -3.13
CA PHE A 67 6.25 -6.52 -3.54
C PHE A 67 6.36 -7.90 -4.20
N ALA A 68 5.75 -8.92 -3.59
CA ALA A 68 5.73 -10.28 -4.14
C ALA A 68 5.00 -10.37 -5.49
N SER A 69 3.98 -9.52 -5.71
CA SER A 69 3.19 -9.45 -6.94
C SER A 69 3.78 -8.52 -8.02
N ASN A 70 5.04 -8.07 -7.86
CA ASN A 70 5.72 -7.14 -8.77
C ASN A 70 4.97 -5.80 -8.99
N ASN A 71 4.25 -5.32 -7.97
CA ASN A 71 3.61 -4.02 -7.94
C ASN A 71 4.32 -3.08 -6.95
N GLY A 72 5.46 -2.51 -7.37
CA GLY A 72 6.27 -1.63 -6.52
C GLY A 72 5.54 -0.37 -6.06
N PHE A 73 4.67 0.20 -6.91
CA PHE A 73 3.86 1.37 -6.54
C PHE A 73 2.88 1.03 -5.42
N GLY A 74 2.07 -0.03 -5.60
CA GLY A 74 1.12 -0.48 -4.57
C GLY A 74 1.81 -0.89 -3.27
N ALA A 75 3.00 -1.49 -3.37
CA ALA A 75 3.76 -1.91 -2.21
C ALA A 75 4.17 -0.75 -1.31
N VAL A 76 4.74 0.31 -1.89
CA VAL A 76 5.11 1.51 -1.14
C VAL A 76 3.86 2.25 -0.67
N LEU A 77 2.82 2.34 -1.51
CA LEU A 77 1.57 3.03 -1.19
C LEU A 77 0.87 2.42 0.04
N PHE A 78 0.57 1.12 0.00
CA PHE A 78 -0.17 0.44 1.06
C PHE A 78 0.65 0.30 2.34
N THR A 79 1.96 0.02 2.23
CA THR A 79 2.83 -0.02 3.42
C THR A 79 2.90 1.36 4.09
N SER A 80 3.03 2.44 3.32
CA SER A 80 3.11 3.79 3.87
C SER A 80 1.82 4.20 4.59
N TYR A 81 0.65 3.98 3.99
CA TYR A 81 -0.61 4.30 4.65
C TYR A 81 -0.94 3.34 5.80
N GLY A 82 -0.47 2.09 5.75
CA GLY A 82 -0.51 1.20 6.91
C GLY A 82 0.31 1.73 8.09
N CYS A 83 1.53 2.22 7.82
CA CYS A 83 2.35 2.87 8.83
C CYS A 83 1.74 4.19 9.33
N TYR A 84 1.05 4.95 8.47
CA TYR A 84 0.25 6.11 8.89
C TYR A 84 -0.79 5.72 9.94
N TRP A 85 -1.60 4.70 9.66
CA TRP A 85 -2.66 4.26 10.58
C TRP A 85 -2.09 3.72 11.90
N MET A 86 -0.98 2.98 11.85
CA MET A 86 -0.28 2.54 13.07
C MET A 86 0.24 3.72 13.89
N SER A 87 0.83 4.73 13.23
CA SER A 87 1.32 5.95 13.91
C SER A 87 0.18 6.75 14.52
N TYR A 88 -0.94 6.85 13.80
CA TYR A 88 -2.16 7.50 14.25
C TYR A 88 -2.74 6.81 15.50
N ALA A 89 -2.82 5.48 15.49
CA ALA A 89 -3.26 4.72 16.65
C ALA A 89 -2.30 4.85 17.84
N ALA A 90 -0.99 4.77 17.61
CA ALA A 90 0.02 4.94 18.64
C ALA A 90 -0.09 6.30 19.34
N ALA A 91 -0.45 7.36 18.59
CA ALA A 91 -0.67 8.69 19.16
C ALA A 91 -1.83 8.75 20.17
N MET A 92 -2.77 7.80 20.12
CA MET A 92 -3.97 7.75 20.99
C MET A 92 -3.88 6.69 22.09
N ILE A 93 -3.01 5.68 21.95
CA ILE A 93 -2.87 4.60 22.92
C ILE A 93 -2.07 5.12 24.14
N PRO A 94 -2.63 5.06 25.37
CA PRO A 94 -1.95 5.59 26.56
C PRO A 94 -0.56 4.99 26.81
N GLY A 95 -0.34 3.73 26.44
CA GLY A 95 0.95 3.04 26.62
C GLY A 95 2.13 3.67 25.88
N PHE A 96 1.89 4.47 24.83
CA PHE A 96 2.96 5.22 24.15
C PHE A 96 3.24 6.60 24.76
N GLY A 97 2.39 7.10 25.67
CA GLY A 97 2.56 8.40 26.33
C GLY A 97 2.40 9.64 25.44
N ILE A 98 2.11 9.48 24.14
CA ILE A 98 2.04 10.60 23.18
C ILE A 98 0.83 11.51 23.47
N ALA A 99 -0.35 10.93 23.65
CA ALA A 99 -1.57 11.68 23.97
C ALA A 99 -1.42 12.49 25.27
N GLU A 100 -0.82 11.89 26.30
CA GLU A 100 -0.56 12.55 27.58
C GLU A 100 0.42 13.72 27.41
N ALA A 101 1.54 13.51 26.73
CA ALA A 101 2.51 14.57 26.45
C ALA A 101 1.89 15.75 25.68
N LEU A 102 1.02 15.47 24.70
CA LEU A 102 0.28 16.50 23.95
C LEU A 102 -0.84 17.16 24.77
N SER A 103 -1.34 16.52 25.82
CA SER A 103 -2.33 17.12 26.73
C SER A 103 -1.72 18.13 27.70
N ASN A 104 -0.43 17.98 28.02
CA ASN A 104 0.31 18.86 28.94
C ASN A 104 0.77 20.18 28.31
N VAL A 105 0.60 20.36 26.99
CA VAL A 105 0.91 21.59 26.27
C VAL A 105 -0.35 22.38 25.92
N SER A 106 -0.20 23.66 25.56
CA SER A 106 -1.33 24.49 25.13
C SER A 106 -2.02 23.89 23.91
N ALA A 107 -3.33 24.20 23.76
CA ALA A 107 -4.13 23.71 22.64
C ALA A 107 -3.52 24.09 21.28
N ASP A 108 -2.94 25.30 21.18
CA ASP A 108 -2.28 25.79 19.98
C ASP A 108 -1.08 24.93 19.58
N VAL A 109 -0.19 24.59 20.53
CA VAL A 109 1.01 23.78 20.26
C VAL A 109 0.63 22.35 19.88
N ARG A 110 -0.40 21.79 20.54
CA ARG A 110 -0.95 20.48 20.17
C ARG A 110 -1.52 20.50 18.75
N GLY A 111 -2.29 21.53 18.40
CA GLY A 111 -2.80 21.75 17.06
C GLY A 111 -1.70 21.85 16.02
N GLN A 112 -0.66 22.63 16.29
CA GLN A 112 0.50 22.78 15.41
C GLN A 112 1.21 21.45 15.13
N SER A 113 1.36 20.61 16.15
CA SER A 113 1.98 19.29 16.04
C SER A 113 1.18 18.36 15.12
N TRP A 114 -0.15 18.30 15.30
CA TRP A 114 -1.04 17.54 14.41
C TRP A 114 -1.10 18.12 12.99
N GLY A 115 -1.03 19.44 12.85
CA GLY A 115 -0.97 20.12 11.56
C GLY A 115 0.29 19.75 10.76
N ILE A 116 1.45 19.73 11.42
CA ILE A 116 2.73 19.29 10.83
C ILE A 116 2.69 17.80 10.46
N PHE A 117 2.14 16.95 11.35
CA PHE A 117 1.96 15.53 11.06
C PHE A 117 1.16 15.33 9.77
N ASN A 118 0.01 15.98 9.62
CA ASN A 118 -0.82 15.88 8.41
C ASN A 118 -0.19 16.56 7.18
N LEU A 119 0.62 17.60 7.36
CA LEU A 119 1.35 18.26 6.26
C LEU A 119 2.32 17.29 5.58
N VAL A 120 3.08 16.50 6.36
CA VAL A 120 4.02 15.51 5.81
C VAL A 120 3.27 14.48 4.96
N TRP A 121 2.11 14.02 5.45
CA TRP A 121 1.25 13.10 4.69
C TRP A 121 0.60 13.74 3.46
N THR A 122 0.35 15.06 3.49
CA THR A 122 -0.07 15.83 2.32
C THR A 122 1.01 15.78 1.23
N ILE A 123 2.26 16.06 1.59
CA ILE A 123 3.41 16.03 0.66
C ILE A 123 3.63 14.62 0.12
N GLN A 124 3.61 13.61 0.99
CA GLN A 124 3.74 12.21 0.60
C GLN A 124 2.64 11.80 -0.39
N THR A 125 1.39 12.20 -0.13
CA THR A 125 0.25 11.89 -1.01
C THR A 125 0.37 12.62 -2.35
N PHE A 126 0.90 13.85 -2.38
CA PHE A 126 1.17 14.55 -3.63
C PHE A 126 2.18 13.81 -4.51
N ILE A 127 3.26 13.29 -3.91
CA ILE A 127 4.24 12.46 -4.63
C ILE A 127 3.58 11.20 -5.19
N PHE A 128 2.75 10.52 -4.39
CA PHE A 128 2.00 9.35 -4.86
C PHE A 128 1.00 9.68 -5.95
N LEU A 129 0.33 10.83 -5.87
CA LEU A 129 -0.59 11.30 -6.91
C LEU A 129 0.16 11.45 -8.23
N LEU A 130 1.31 12.11 -8.25
CA LEU A 130 2.14 12.23 -9.45
C LEU A 130 2.59 10.88 -10.01
N ALA A 131 3.01 9.96 -9.13
CA ALA A 131 3.38 8.60 -9.53
C ALA A 131 2.18 7.79 -10.08
N SER A 132 0.96 8.10 -9.64
CA SER A 132 -0.26 7.40 -10.05
C SER A 132 -0.83 7.83 -11.40
N LEU A 133 -0.36 8.92 -12.01
CA LEU A 133 -0.94 9.48 -13.24
C LEU A 133 -0.95 8.51 -14.44
N ARG A 134 -0.07 7.50 -14.44
CA ARG A 134 -0.04 6.42 -15.45
C ARG A 134 -0.67 5.09 -15.00
N SER A 135 -1.30 5.07 -13.83
CA SER A 135 -1.97 3.89 -13.28
C SER A 135 -3.39 3.74 -13.85
N ASN A 136 -4.42 3.91 -13.03
CA ASN A 136 -5.82 3.89 -13.40
C ASN A 136 -6.56 5.11 -12.84
N TRP A 137 -7.71 5.41 -13.43
CA TRP A 137 -8.52 6.56 -13.04
C TRP A 137 -8.91 6.54 -11.57
N GLY A 138 -9.36 5.40 -11.06
CA GLY A 138 -9.81 5.28 -9.67
C GLY A 138 -8.72 5.59 -8.65
N THR A 139 -7.47 5.23 -8.93
CA THR A 139 -6.31 5.52 -8.05
C THR A 139 -5.97 7.01 -8.05
N VAL A 140 -5.99 7.66 -9.21
CA VAL A 140 -5.74 9.11 -9.33
C VAL A 140 -6.82 9.89 -8.58
N VAL A 141 -8.08 9.51 -8.73
CA VAL A 141 -9.20 10.14 -8.01
C VAL A 141 -9.06 9.95 -6.51
N LEU A 142 -8.78 8.72 -6.06
CA LEU A 142 -8.55 8.41 -4.65
C LEU A 142 -7.46 9.31 -4.04
N LEU A 143 -6.30 9.39 -4.69
CA LEU A 143 -5.17 10.18 -4.17
C LEU A 143 -5.40 11.68 -4.27
N SER A 144 -6.21 12.15 -5.23
CA SER A 144 -6.59 13.56 -5.34
C SER A 144 -7.46 13.99 -4.16
N PHE A 145 -8.50 13.21 -3.84
CA PHE A 145 -9.35 13.50 -2.67
C PHE A 145 -8.60 13.31 -1.35
N LEU A 146 -7.72 12.32 -1.27
CA LEU A 146 -6.88 12.12 -0.08
C LEU A 146 -5.91 13.28 0.13
N LEU A 147 -5.32 13.82 -0.94
CA LEU A 147 -4.46 15.00 -0.87
C LEU A 147 -5.21 16.19 -0.28
N ILE A 148 -6.42 16.46 -0.78
CA ILE A 148 -7.28 17.54 -0.27
C ILE A 148 -7.65 17.29 1.19
N THR A 149 -7.97 16.04 1.55
CA THR A 149 -8.30 15.66 2.93
C THR A 149 -7.16 15.99 3.90
N TYR A 150 -5.93 15.58 3.59
CA TYR A 150 -4.77 15.89 4.45
C TYR A 150 -4.43 17.38 4.47
N ALA A 151 -4.55 18.07 3.33
CA ALA A 151 -4.32 19.52 3.26
C ALA A 151 -5.32 20.28 4.15
N LEU A 152 -6.61 19.96 4.05
CA LEU A 152 -7.65 20.57 4.89
C LEU A 152 -7.46 20.21 6.36
N SER A 153 -7.13 18.96 6.68
CA SER A 153 -6.84 18.53 8.05
C SER A 153 -5.67 19.32 8.66
N SER A 154 -4.57 19.50 7.90
CA SER A 154 -3.42 20.30 8.32
C SER A 154 -3.79 21.76 8.61
N ILE A 155 -4.52 22.40 7.68
CA ILE A 155 -4.99 23.78 7.83
C ILE A 155 -5.98 23.91 9.00
N GLY A 156 -6.90 22.95 9.16
CA GLY A 156 -7.86 22.93 10.26
C GLY A 156 -7.17 22.85 11.63
N HIS A 157 -6.11 22.04 11.74
CA HIS A 157 -5.30 21.96 12.95
C HIS A 157 -4.45 23.21 13.21
N TRP A 158 -3.98 23.94 12.19
CA TRP A 158 -3.26 25.20 12.42
C TRP A 158 -4.17 26.38 12.73
N THR A 159 -5.33 26.44 12.08
CA THR A 159 -6.31 27.52 12.28
C THR A 159 -7.21 27.29 13.48
N GLN A 160 -7.20 26.09 14.07
CA GLN A 160 -8.12 25.65 15.12
C GLN A 160 -9.60 25.85 14.72
N SER A 161 -9.89 25.80 13.42
CA SER A 161 -11.22 26.02 12.87
C SER A 161 -11.98 24.70 12.73
N GLU A 162 -13.07 24.57 13.49
CA GLU A 162 -13.97 23.43 13.41
C GLU A 162 -14.59 23.29 12.02
N GLY A 163 -14.94 24.40 11.36
CA GLY A 163 -15.51 24.36 10.01
C GLY A 163 -14.57 23.78 8.96
N VAL A 164 -13.27 24.09 9.03
CA VAL A 164 -12.26 23.52 8.13
C VAL A 164 -12.04 22.04 8.46
N MET A 165 -12.06 21.69 9.75
CA MET A 165 -11.96 20.29 10.17
C MET A 165 -13.15 19.49 9.64
N HIS A 166 -14.38 19.99 9.76
CA HIS A 166 -15.57 19.35 9.22
C HIS A 166 -15.50 19.17 7.69
N ALA A 167 -15.02 20.18 6.97
CA ALA A 167 -14.78 20.08 5.54
C ALA A 167 -13.78 18.96 5.20
N SER A 168 -12.70 18.81 5.97
CA SER A 168 -11.77 17.68 5.81
C SER A 168 -12.45 16.33 6.04
N GLY A 169 -13.36 16.24 7.01
CA GLY A 169 -14.18 15.05 7.25
C GLY A 169 -15.06 14.69 6.06
N TYR A 170 -15.75 15.66 5.46
CA TYR A 170 -16.60 15.42 4.28
C TYR A 170 -15.79 14.94 3.06
N VAL A 171 -14.64 15.56 2.79
CA VAL A 171 -13.76 15.15 1.70
C VAL A 171 -13.15 13.77 1.98
N GLY A 172 -12.77 13.49 3.23
CA GLY A 172 -12.28 12.18 3.65
C GLY A 172 -13.33 11.08 3.50
N LEU A 173 -14.61 11.39 3.73
CA LEU A 173 -15.70 10.45 3.50
C LEU A 173 -15.79 10.04 2.03
N VAL A 174 -15.72 11.02 1.12
CA VAL A 174 -15.68 10.76 -0.34
C VAL A 174 -14.45 9.93 -0.69
N THR A 175 -13.29 10.24 -0.09
CA THR A 175 -12.05 9.48 -0.27
C THR A 175 -12.23 8.01 0.10
N ALA A 176 -12.87 7.72 1.23
CA ALA A 176 -13.13 6.35 1.67
C ALA A 176 -14.06 5.58 0.71
N LEU A 177 -15.10 6.25 0.19
CA LEU A 177 -16.02 5.67 -0.78
C LEU A 177 -15.31 5.33 -2.10
N VAL A 178 -14.41 6.20 -2.58
CA VAL A 178 -13.59 5.93 -3.77
C VAL A 178 -12.62 4.78 -3.52
N ALA A 179 -12.05 4.65 -2.32
CA ALA A 179 -11.19 3.52 -1.98
C ALA A 179 -11.97 2.18 -2.02
N TRP A 180 -13.18 2.13 -1.47
CA TRP A 180 -14.05 0.96 -1.62
C TRP A 180 -14.44 0.70 -3.06
N TYR A 181 -14.70 1.74 -3.86
CA TYR A 181 -14.93 1.56 -5.29
C TYR A 181 -13.74 0.87 -5.97
N ASN A 182 -12.50 1.29 -5.68
CA ASN A 182 -11.30 0.65 -6.23
C ASN A 182 -11.16 -0.81 -5.76
N ALA A 183 -11.48 -1.09 -4.49
CA ALA A 183 -11.51 -2.47 -4.00
C ALA A 183 -12.58 -3.32 -4.71
N ALA A 184 -13.77 -2.75 -4.92
CA ALA A 184 -14.88 -3.42 -5.59
C ALA A 184 -14.57 -3.70 -7.06
N VAL A 185 -13.93 -2.78 -7.78
CA VAL A 185 -13.48 -3.00 -9.17
C VAL A 185 -12.58 -4.23 -9.28
N ASP A 186 -11.62 -4.39 -8.37
CA ASP A 186 -10.68 -5.52 -8.39
C ASP A 186 -11.33 -6.85 -7.91
N MET A 187 -12.36 -6.78 -7.05
CA MET A 187 -13.06 -7.95 -6.53
C MET A 187 -14.23 -8.42 -7.41
N LEU A 188 -14.93 -7.51 -8.07
CA LEU A 188 -16.07 -7.75 -8.95
C LEU A 188 -15.58 -7.90 -10.40
N ASN A 189 -15.01 -9.06 -10.69
CA ASN A 189 -14.51 -9.45 -12.00
C ASN A 189 -15.47 -10.46 -12.66
N LYS A 190 -15.17 -10.89 -13.90
CA LYS A 190 -16.03 -11.83 -14.66
C LYS A 190 -16.29 -13.16 -13.94
N ASP A 191 -15.40 -13.57 -13.03
CA ASP A 191 -15.52 -14.83 -12.30
C ASP A 191 -16.41 -14.68 -11.06
N THR A 192 -16.56 -13.47 -10.52
CA THR A 192 -17.28 -13.20 -9.27
C THR A 192 -18.58 -12.42 -9.48
N PHE A 193 -18.72 -11.65 -10.56
CA PHE A 193 -19.87 -10.78 -10.79
C PHE A 193 -20.26 -10.62 -12.27
N TYR A 194 -21.53 -10.28 -12.50
CA TYR A 194 -22.13 -10.23 -13.84
C TYR A 194 -21.75 -9.00 -14.69
N CYS A 195 -21.18 -7.95 -14.08
CA CYS A 195 -20.87 -6.69 -14.76
C CYS A 195 -19.52 -6.13 -14.28
N GLU A 196 -18.66 -5.69 -15.20
CA GLU A 196 -17.38 -5.07 -14.84
C GLU A 196 -17.58 -3.57 -14.54
N LEU A 197 -17.03 -3.13 -13.41
CA LEU A 197 -17.03 -1.72 -13.04
C LEU A 197 -15.97 -0.94 -13.85
N PRO A 198 -16.27 0.28 -14.33
CA PRO A 198 -15.37 1.02 -15.19
C PRO A 198 -14.17 1.58 -14.41
N ASN A 199 -12.96 1.14 -14.74
CA ASN A 199 -11.73 1.75 -14.24
C ASN A 199 -10.66 1.79 -15.33
N PRO A 200 -10.79 2.71 -16.31
CA PRO A 200 -9.87 2.76 -17.43
C PRO A 200 -8.44 3.07 -16.97
N ALA A 201 -7.46 2.39 -17.57
CA ALA A 201 -6.06 2.72 -17.41
C ALA A 201 -5.78 4.07 -18.08
N LEU A 202 -5.02 4.94 -17.41
CA LEU A 202 -4.69 6.27 -17.91
C LEU A 202 -3.37 6.30 -18.71
N GLY A 203 -2.52 5.30 -18.51
CA GLY A 203 -1.31 5.10 -19.31
C GLY A 203 -1.51 4.01 -20.36
N THR A 204 -0.91 4.18 -21.53
CA THR A 204 -0.62 3.07 -22.44
C THR A 204 0.41 2.16 -21.77
N ARG A 205 -0.05 1.17 -21.02
CA ARG A 205 0.79 0.00 -20.75
C ARG A 205 0.97 -0.68 -22.10
N ASP A 206 2.20 -0.69 -22.60
CA ASP A 206 2.53 -1.35 -23.85
C ASP A 206 2.15 -2.83 -23.71
N SER A 207 1.02 -3.24 -24.30
CA SER A 207 0.46 -4.59 -24.17
C SER A 207 1.46 -5.66 -24.60
N SER A 208 2.48 -5.29 -25.38
CA SER A 208 3.63 -6.08 -25.80
C SER A 208 4.51 -6.57 -24.63
N ARG A 209 4.69 -5.79 -23.55
CA ARG A 209 5.47 -6.22 -22.36
C ARG A 209 4.73 -7.27 -21.52
N ASN A 210 3.40 -7.17 -21.45
CA ASN A 210 2.57 -8.18 -20.80
C ASN A 210 2.35 -9.38 -21.71
N ALA A 211 2.25 -9.20 -23.03
CA ALA A 211 2.19 -10.29 -23.98
C ALA A 211 3.46 -11.16 -23.95
N MET A 212 4.64 -10.62 -23.65
CA MET A 212 5.85 -11.42 -23.38
C MET A 212 5.85 -12.12 -22.00
N ALA A 213 5.04 -11.66 -21.06
CA ALA A 213 4.85 -12.28 -19.75
C ALA A 213 3.68 -13.31 -19.72
N GLU A 214 2.70 -13.14 -20.62
CA GLU A 214 1.49 -13.96 -20.75
C GLU A 214 1.56 -14.94 -21.93
N THR A 215 2.44 -14.73 -22.91
CA THR A 215 2.77 -15.82 -23.84
C THR A 215 3.43 -16.91 -23.01
N PRO A 216 2.97 -18.17 -23.12
CA PRO A 216 3.73 -19.29 -22.62
C PRO A 216 5.06 -19.25 -23.37
N GLY A 217 6.10 -18.73 -22.72
CA GLY A 217 7.45 -18.80 -23.23
C GLY A 217 7.71 -20.28 -23.48
N HIS A 218 7.70 -20.68 -24.75
CA HIS A 218 8.64 -21.68 -25.19
C HIS A 218 10.01 -21.08 -24.88
N TYR A 219 10.47 -21.28 -23.65
CA TYR A 219 11.87 -21.22 -23.37
C TYR A 219 12.48 -22.40 -24.13
N VAL A 220 12.72 -22.19 -25.42
CA VAL A 220 13.54 -23.08 -26.23
C VAL A 220 14.92 -22.95 -25.61
N PHE A 221 15.25 -23.87 -24.71
CA PHE A 221 16.64 -24.18 -24.42
C PHE A 221 17.20 -24.75 -25.73
N ASP A 222 17.74 -23.87 -26.58
CA ASP A 222 18.59 -24.29 -27.69
C ASP A 222 19.67 -25.17 -27.07
N GLY A 223 19.65 -26.46 -27.42
CA GLY A 223 20.50 -27.51 -26.87
C GLY A 223 21.98 -27.36 -27.22
N ARG A 224 22.45 -26.13 -27.45
CA ARG A 224 23.87 -25.81 -27.48
C ARG A 224 24.39 -25.83 -26.05
N THR A 225 25.13 -26.90 -25.78
CA THR A 225 26.05 -27.09 -24.64
C THR A 225 26.48 -25.78 -23.99
N PRO A 226 26.43 -25.67 -22.65
CA PRO A 226 26.77 -24.44 -21.95
C PRO A 226 28.26 -24.15 -22.12
N GLY A 227 28.58 -23.23 -23.03
CA GLY A 227 29.80 -22.44 -22.94
C GLY A 227 29.65 -21.50 -21.75
N ASN A 228 30.68 -21.51 -20.90
CA ASN A 228 30.79 -20.76 -19.65
C ASN A 228 30.37 -19.27 -19.81
N ASN A 229 29.12 -18.94 -19.54
CA ASN A 229 28.64 -17.56 -19.58
C ASN A 229 28.70 -16.92 -18.19
N PHE A 230 29.92 -16.53 -17.82
CA PHE A 230 30.16 -15.47 -16.84
C PHE A 230 29.86 -14.05 -17.41
N ASP A 231 29.45 -13.94 -18.68
CA ASP A 231 29.34 -12.65 -19.37
C ASP A 231 28.01 -11.89 -19.18
N PHE A 232 26.99 -12.48 -18.54
CA PHE A 232 25.79 -11.71 -18.18
C PHE A 232 25.95 -10.89 -16.88
N ILE A 233 27.01 -11.14 -16.11
CA ILE A 233 27.33 -10.43 -14.86
C ILE A 233 28.22 -9.19 -15.14
N ALA A 234 28.84 -9.09 -16.31
CA ALA A 234 29.78 -8.02 -16.65
C ALA A 234 29.14 -6.71 -17.16
N THR A 235 27.82 -6.68 -17.41
CA THR A 235 27.13 -5.50 -17.99
C THR A 235 26.23 -4.75 -17.01
N MET A 236 26.17 -5.14 -15.73
CA MET A 236 25.41 -4.39 -14.73
C MET A 236 26.22 -3.19 -14.17
N PRO A 237 25.61 -2.00 -14.04
CA PRO A 237 26.23 -0.89 -13.32
C PRO A 237 26.55 -1.28 -11.87
N LYS A 238 27.78 -1.03 -11.42
CA LYS A 238 28.38 -1.51 -10.15
C LYS A 238 27.75 -1.02 -8.83
N HIS A 239 26.55 -0.44 -8.84
CA HIS A 239 25.88 0.05 -7.63
C HIS A 239 24.68 -0.79 -7.16
N THR A 240 24.40 -1.93 -7.79
CA THR A 240 23.30 -2.82 -7.37
C THR A 240 23.82 -4.24 -7.09
N VAL A 241 24.70 -4.38 -6.08
CA VAL A 241 25.11 -5.69 -5.56
C VAL A 241 25.05 -5.67 -4.04
N VAL A 242 23.84 -5.61 -3.46
CA VAL A 242 23.58 -6.06 -2.07
C VAL A 242 22.11 -6.50 -1.94
N ALA A 243 21.69 -7.53 -2.66
CA ALA A 243 20.47 -8.28 -2.34
C ALA A 243 20.47 -9.56 -3.15
N ASN A 244 21.11 -10.60 -2.63
CA ASN A 244 20.76 -12.02 -2.83
C ASN A 244 21.89 -12.90 -2.25
N ALA A 245 22.06 -12.81 -0.95
CA ALA A 245 22.81 -13.79 -0.16
C ALA A 245 21.90 -14.35 0.93
N ILE A 246 20.69 -14.77 0.57
CA ILE A 246 19.84 -15.61 1.41
C ILE A 246 19.14 -16.54 0.43
N VAL A 247 19.09 -17.83 0.74
CA VAL A 247 18.59 -18.95 -0.09
C VAL A 247 19.64 -19.58 -1.02
N VAL A 248 20.68 -20.20 -0.43
CA VAL A 248 21.13 -21.57 -0.79
C VAL A 248 21.87 -22.13 0.42
N ASP A 249 21.19 -22.87 1.31
CA ASP A 249 21.79 -24.09 1.88
C ASP A 249 20.71 -24.98 2.50
N SER A 250 20.10 -25.81 1.66
CA SER A 250 19.37 -26.99 2.12
C SER A 250 19.28 -27.97 0.96
N HIS A 251 20.35 -28.71 0.69
CA HIS A 251 20.36 -30.09 0.17
C HIS A 251 21.77 -30.51 -0.29
N THR A 252 22.66 -30.82 0.65
CA THR A 252 23.74 -31.79 0.39
C THR A 252 24.11 -32.55 1.66
N ALA A 253 23.26 -33.48 2.08
CA ALA A 253 23.59 -34.46 3.11
C ALA A 253 22.92 -35.81 2.80
N ARG A 254 23.59 -36.62 1.97
CA ARG A 254 23.47 -38.09 1.92
C ARG A 254 24.58 -38.63 1.00
N THR A 255 25.65 -39.13 1.60
CA THR A 255 26.00 -40.56 1.81
C THR A 255 26.90 -41.08 0.70
N ASP A 256 28.20 -41.14 0.96
CA ASP A 256 29.10 -42.11 0.32
C ASP A 256 29.92 -42.82 1.41
N THR A 257 29.77 -44.14 1.40
CA THR A 257 30.52 -45.15 2.14
C THR A 257 31.98 -45.18 1.72
N ILE A 258 32.91 -45.16 2.68
CA ILE A 258 34.34 -45.37 2.45
C ILE A 258 34.68 -46.80 2.88
N ASP A 259 35.10 -47.62 1.91
CA ASP A 259 35.69 -48.94 2.10
C ASP A 259 37.08 -48.81 2.75
N LEU A 260 37.31 -49.62 3.79
CA LEU A 260 38.59 -49.78 4.47
C LEU A 260 39.40 -50.91 3.83
N LYS A 261 40.60 -50.58 3.33
CA LYS A 261 41.77 -51.47 3.28
C LYS A 261 43.02 -50.68 3.61
#